data_AF-A0AAX4P3B0-F1
#
_entry.id   AF-A0AAX4P3B0-F1
#
_cell.length_a   1.000
_cell.length_b   1.000
_cell.length_c   1.000
_cell.angle_alpha   90.00
_cell.angle_beta   90.00
_cell.angle_gamma   90.00
#
_symmetry.space_group_name_H-M   'P 1'
#
loop_
_entity.id
_entity.type
_entity.pdbx_description
1 polymer ?
#
loop_
_entity_poly.entity_id
_entity_poly.type
_entity_poly.pdbx_seq_one_letter_code
_entity_poly.pdbx_strand_id
1 'polypeptide(L)'
;MSAVGAYAEATAVTAEVREIVSGKKAECEAKAGTTFATFEPLTFVKQVVAGINYKVKVKVAEAECIHVLVYCPLPHTGEGPQLVSVEAGKTVEDKIE
;
A
#
# COMPACT_ATOMS: atom_id res chain seq x y z
N MET A 1 -6.83 -17.17 16.45
CA MET A 1 -5.61 -17.62 15.74
C MET A 1 -5.59 -16.91 14.40
N SER A 2 -4.70 -15.93 14.18
CA SER A 2 -4.55 -15.35 12.84
C SER A 2 -3.74 -16.33 11.99
N ALA A 3 -4.34 -16.84 10.93
CA ALA A 3 -3.69 -17.76 10.00
C ALA A 3 -2.48 -17.09 9.34
N VAL A 4 -1.38 -17.84 9.20
CA VAL A 4 -0.20 -17.39 8.46
C VAL A 4 -0.64 -17.07 7.02
N GLY A 5 -0.41 -15.84 6.57
CA GLY A 5 -0.79 -15.38 5.23
C GLY A 5 -2.11 -14.60 5.14
N ALA A 6 -2.88 -14.43 6.22
CA ALA A 6 -4.03 -13.51 6.22
C ALA A 6 -3.59 -12.06 6.42
N TYR A 7 -4.29 -11.12 5.79
CA TYR A 7 -4.14 -9.70 6.12
C TYR A 7 -4.65 -9.44 7.55
N ALA A 8 -3.88 -8.67 8.31
CA ALA A 8 -4.32 -8.14 9.59
C ALA A 8 -5.46 -7.13 9.40
N GLU A 9 -6.11 -6.74 10.49
CA GLU A 9 -7.13 -5.69 10.47
C GLU A 9 -6.58 -4.36 9.93
N ALA A 10 -7.44 -3.60 9.24
CA ALA A 10 -7.06 -2.31 8.70
C ALA A 10 -6.74 -1.34 9.84
N THR A 11 -5.54 -0.76 9.80
CA THR A 11 -5.04 0.18 10.80
C THR A 11 -4.69 1.52 10.15
N ALA A 12 -4.65 2.57 10.96
CA ALA A 12 -4.27 3.91 10.49
C ALA A 12 -2.81 3.91 10.03
N VAL A 13 -2.53 4.57 8.89
CA VAL A 13 -1.19 4.64 8.32
C VAL A 13 -0.20 5.28 9.30
N THR A 14 0.93 4.59 9.51
CA THR A 14 2.05 5.10 10.30
C THR A 14 2.97 5.97 9.44
N ALA A 15 3.80 6.81 10.08
CA ALA A 15 4.77 7.65 9.37
C ALA A 15 5.69 6.85 8.45
N GLU A 16 6.16 5.68 8.89
CA GLU A 16 7.02 4.79 8.10
C GLU A 16 6.32 4.30 6.82
N VAL A 17 5.10 3.76 6.94
CA VAL A 17 4.33 3.28 5.78
C VAL A 17 4.00 4.43 4.83
N ARG A 18 3.69 5.61 5.37
CA ARG A 18 3.46 6.82 4.58
C ARG A 18 4.69 7.19 3.78
N GLU A 19 5.88 7.21 4.36
CA GLU A 19 7.11 7.54 3.64
C GLU A 19 7.41 6.52 2.55
N ILE A 20 7.28 5.22 2.87
CA ILE A 20 7.46 4.13 1.89
C ILE A 20 6.54 4.32 0.69
N VAL A 21 5.25 4.53 0.91
CA VAL A 21 4.25 4.67 -0.15
C VAL A 21 4.43 5.97 -0.92
N SER A 22 4.74 7.08 -0.22
CA SER A 22 5.01 8.37 -0.86
C SER A 22 6.22 8.32 -1.78
N GLY A 23 7.29 7.60 -1.39
CA GLY A 23 8.44 7.34 -2.24
C GLY A 23 8.12 6.49 -3.47
N LYS A 24 7.04 5.71 -3.44
CA LYS A 24 6.53 4.91 -4.56
C LYS A 24 5.49 5.62 -5.41
N LYS A 25 5.18 6.89 -5.15
CA LYS A 25 4.17 7.66 -5.91
C LYS A 25 4.42 7.61 -7.42
N ALA A 26 5.65 7.90 -7.86
CA ALA A 26 6.00 7.91 -9.28
C ALA A 26 5.82 6.54 -9.95
N GLU A 27 6.19 5.45 -9.26
CA GLU A 27 5.96 4.09 -9.74
C GLU A 27 4.46 3.76 -9.78
N CYS A 28 3.68 4.27 -8.84
CA CYS A 28 2.23 4.11 -8.83
C CYS A 28 1.56 4.82 -10.01
N GLU A 29 1.97 6.05 -10.31
CA GLU A 29 1.47 6.82 -11.45
C GLU A 29 1.83 6.13 -12.78
N ALA A 30 3.06 5.61 -12.89
CA ALA A 30 3.50 4.85 -14.06
C ALA A 30 2.71 3.54 -14.25
N LYS A 31 2.41 2.82 -13.16
CA LYS A 31 1.60 1.59 -13.19
C LYS A 31 0.12 1.87 -13.48
N ALA A 32 -0.43 2.94 -12.92
CA ALA A 32 -1.82 3.33 -13.12
C ALA A 32 -2.07 4.02 -14.47
N GLY A 33 -1.01 4.49 -15.13
CA GLY A 33 -1.11 5.24 -16.39
C GLY A 33 -1.74 6.63 -16.23
N THR A 34 -1.78 7.15 -15.00
CA THR A 34 -2.36 8.46 -14.68
C THR A 34 -1.55 9.14 -13.57
N THR A 35 -1.56 10.46 -13.54
CA THR A 35 -0.93 11.26 -12.50
C THR A 35 -1.92 11.60 -11.40
N PHE A 36 -1.49 11.49 -10.15
CA PHE A 36 -2.36 11.75 -9.00
C PHE A 36 -2.06 13.12 -8.40
N ALA A 37 -3.02 14.03 -8.48
CA ALA A 37 -2.91 15.37 -7.87
C ALA A 37 -2.80 15.26 -6.34
N THR A 38 -3.60 14.38 -5.74
CA THR A 38 -3.55 14.03 -4.32
C THR A 38 -2.93 12.65 -4.16
N PHE A 39 -2.17 12.41 -3.10
CA PHE A 39 -1.62 11.09 -2.81
C PHE A 39 -1.52 10.91 -1.30
N GLU A 40 -2.66 10.65 -0.67
CA GLU A 40 -2.80 10.62 0.78
C GLU A 40 -3.10 9.19 1.26
N PRO A 41 -2.13 8.50 1.89
CA PRO A 41 -2.36 7.17 2.44
C PRO A 41 -3.25 7.26 3.68
N LEU A 42 -4.40 6.57 3.66
CA LEU A 42 -5.44 6.62 4.69
C LEU A 42 -5.27 5.50 5.72
N THR A 43 -5.39 4.26 5.26
CA THR A 43 -5.33 3.05 6.09
C THR A 43 -4.48 1.99 5.40
N PHE A 44 -3.96 1.05 6.18
CA PHE A 44 -3.23 -0.08 5.65
C PHE A 44 -3.52 -1.36 6.41
N VAL A 45 -3.32 -2.48 5.73
CA VAL A 45 -3.22 -3.81 6.33
C VAL A 45 -1.81 -4.34 6.10
N LYS A 46 -1.35 -5.17 7.03
CA LYS A 46 -0.09 -5.89 6.89
C LYS A 46 -0.35 -7.38 6.79
N GLN A 47 0.45 -8.06 5.99
CA GLN A 47 0.44 -9.52 5.86
C GLN A 47 1.87 -10.02 6.02
N VAL A 48 2.06 -10.95 6.96
CA VAL A 48 3.36 -11.57 7.21
C VAL A 48 3.57 -12.70 6.21
N VAL A 49 4.66 -12.63 5.46
CA VAL A 49 5.11 -13.61 4.46
C VAL A 49 6.60 -13.92 4.71
N ALA A 50 7.41 -14.24 3.68
CA ALA A 50 8.87 -14.23 3.77
C ALA A 50 9.45 -12.80 3.85
N GLY A 51 8.80 -11.95 4.64
CA GLY A 51 8.84 -10.48 4.60
C GLY A 51 7.52 -9.91 5.11
N ILE A 52 7.22 -8.67 4.78
CA ILE A 52 5.97 -8.00 5.14
C ILE A 52 5.36 -7.38 3.89
N ASN A 53 4.15 -7.78 3.55
CA ASN A 53 3.33 -7.07 2.57
C ASN A 53 2.55 -5.97 3.29
N TYR A 54 2.68 -4.73 2.82
CA TYR A 54 1.86 -3.60 3.23
C TYR A 54 0.88 -3.28 2.10
N LYS A 55 -0.41 -3.49 2.33
CA LYS A 55 -1.47 -3.06 1.40
C LYS A 55 -2.10 -1.78 1.93
N VAL A 56 -1.90 -0.69 1.23
CA VAL A 56 -2.20 0.67 1.68
C VAL A 56 -3.27 1.27 0.78
N LYS A 57 -4.36 1.76 1.39
CA LYS A 57 -5.34 2.58 0.69
C LYS A 57 -4.83 3.99 0.59
N VAL A 58 -4.70 4.48 -0.63
CA VAL A 58 -4.25 5.84 -0.92
C VAL A 58 -5.36 6.60 -1.61
N LYS A 59 -5.76 7.72 -1.04
CA LYS A 59 -6.68 8.67 -1.65
C LYS A 59 -5.94 9.45 -2.72
N VAL A 60 -6.44 9.37 -3.95
CA VAL A 60 -5.84 10.02 -5.12
C VAL A 60 -6.69 11.15 -5.69
N ALA A 61 -7.99 11.15 -5.39
CA ALA A 61 -8.91 12.25 -5.65
C ALA A 61 -10.02 12.29 -4.58
N GLU A 62 -11.00 13.17 -4.74
CA GLU A 62 -12.04 13.43 -3.72
C GLU A 62 -12.84 12.17 -3.35
N ALA A 63 -13.20 11.36 -4.35
CA ALA A 63 -13.92 10.08 -4.21
C ALA A 63 -13.13 8.87 -4.75
N GLU A 64 -11.89 9.08 -5.20
CA GLU A 64 -11.08 8.04 -5.82
C GLU A 64 -9.92 7.61 -4.93
N CYS A 65 -9.78 6.30 -4.79
CA CYS A 65 -8.70 5.64 -4.07
C CYS A 65 -8.01 4.63 -4.97
N ILE A 66 -6.78 4.31 -4.59
CA ILE A 66 -6.03 3.17 -5.10
C ILE A 66 -5.59 2.30 -3.94
N HIS A 67 -5.45 1.00 -4.18
CA HIS A 67 -4.78 0.11 -3.24
C HIS A 67 -3.36 -0.17 -3.75
N VAL A 68 -2.38 0.19 -2.93
CA VAL A 68 -0.96 0.02 -3.24
C VAL A 68 -0.43 -1.13 -2.40
N LEU A 69 0.09 -2.17 -3.05
CA LEU A 69 0.76 -3.27 -2.38
C LEU A 69 2.26 -3.08 -2.46
N VAL A 70 2.90 -2.93 -1.30
CA VAL A 70 4.35 -2.80 -1.16
C VAL A 70 4.88 -4.01 -0.41
N TYR A 71 5.84 -4.70 -1.00
CA TYR A 71 6.57 -5.78 -0.34
C TYR A 71 7.81 -5.21 0.33
N CYS A 72 7.90 -5.43 1.63
CA CYS A 72 9.08 -5.12 2.44
C CYS A 72 9.79 -6.44 2.76
N PRO A 73 10.93 -6.71 2.11
CA PRO A 73 11.70 -7.92 2.40
C PRO A 73 12.30 -7.89 3.82
N LEU A 74 12.76 -9.05 4.29
CA LEU A 74 13.33 -9.17 5.64
C LEU A 74 14.62 -8.34 5.77
N PRO A 75 14.91 -7.76 6.94
CA PRO A 75 16.03 -6.81 7.12
C PRO A 75 17.41 -7.39 6.79
N HIS A 76 17.57 -8.72 6.80
CA HIS A 76 18.83 -9.38 6.44
C HIS A 76 19.09 -9.46 4.93
N THR A 77 18.08 -9.19 4.09
CA THR A 77 18.23 -9.20 2.62
C THR A 77 18.97 -7.95 2.11
N GLY A 78 18.95 -6.85 2.88
CA GLY A 78 19.47 -5.55 2.45
C GLY A 78 18.66 -4.90 1.31
N GLU A 79 17.53 -5.50 0.93
CA GLU A 79 16.66 -4.99 -0.11
C GLU A 79 15.67 -3.97 0.49
N GLY A 80 15.38 -2.91 -0.27
CA GLY A 80 14.40 -1.90 0.13
C GLY A 80 12.96 -2.33 -0.18
N PRO A 81 11.96 -1.53 0.25
CA PRO A 81 10.56 -1.78 -0.09
C PRO A 81 10.31 -1.69 -1.61
N GLN A 82 9.59 -2.67 -2.14
CA GLN A 82 9.31 -2.83 -3.57
C GLN A 82 7.81 -2.71 -3.85
N LEU A 83 7.44 -1.93 -4.87
CA LEU A 83 6.06 -1.88 -5.33
C LEU A 83 5.71 -3.22 -6.01
N VAL A 84 4.69 -3.91 -5.50
CA VAL A 84 4.22 -5.19 -6.06
C VAL A 84 3.10 -4.93 -7.06
N SER A 85 2.07 -4.21 -6.63
CA SER A 85 0.89 -3.95 -7.45
C SER A 85 0.21 -2.65 -7.04
N VAL A 86 -0.55 -2.11 -8.00
CA VAL A 86 -1.40 -0.94 -7.82
C VAL A 86 -2.76 -1.29 -8.41
N GLU A 87 -3.79 -1.23 -7.58
CA GLU A 87 -5.17 -1.41 -7.98
C GLU A 87 -5.83 -0.03 -8.06
N ALA A 88 -6.05 0.46 -9.28
CA ALA A 88 -6.74 1.72 -9.54
C ALA A 88 -8.27 1.53 -9.60
N GLY A 89 -9.02 2.65 -9.55
CA GLY A 89 -10.49 2.63 -9.65
C GLY A 89 -11.19 2.13 -8.38
N LYS A 90 -10.53 2.22 -7.22
CA LYS A 90 -11.12 1.91 -5.92
C LYS A 90 -11.76 3.17 -5.33
N THR A 91 -12.62 3.00 -4.33
CA THR A 91 -13.24 4.11 -3.60
C THR A 91 -12.85 4.10 -2.13
N VAL A 92 -13.16 5.17 -1.42
CA VAL A 92 -12.93 5.28 0.04
C VAL A 92 -13.71 4.21 0.81
N GLU A 93 -14.79 3.68 0.24
CA GLU A 93 -15.62 2.63 0.83
C GLU A 93 -15.09 1.21 0.58
N ASP A 94 -14.27 1.00 -0.46
CA ASP A 94 -13.75 -0.31 -0.83
C ASP A 94 -12.85 -0.88 0.27
N LYS A 95 -13.14 -2.05 0.82
CA LYS A 95 -12.32 -2.59 1.92
C LYS A 95 -10.94 -3.00 1.42
N ILE A 96 -9.94 -2.84 2.27
CA ILE A 96 -8.61 -3.40 1.99
C ILE A 96 -8.68 -4.89 2.35
N GLU A 97 -8.81 -5.72 1.32
CA GLU A 97 -8.86 -7.18 1.40
C GLU A 97 -7.58 -7.84 0.88
#